data_AF-A0A7X7P7I1-F1
#
_entry.id   AF-A0A7X7P7I1-F1
#
_cell.length_a   1.000
_cell.length_b   1.000
_cell.length_c   1.000
_cell.angle_alpha   90.00
_cell.angle_beta   90.00
_cell.angle_gamma   90.00
#
_symmetry.space_group_name_H-M   'P 1'
#
loop_
_entity.id
_entity.type
_entity.pdbx_description
1 polymer ?
#
loop_
_entity_poly.entity_id
_entity_poly.type
_entity_poly.pdbx_seq_one_letter_code
_entity_poly.pdbx_strand_id
1 'polypeptide(L)'
;MSDFERFSAKNAAMSRAWEMNSVEKKKEKKDHHSSEPVSGICDKCKKEAMVKSYRFRQTDRTDGAASFGTVVKHLCPECAPKDKRNENAPPPPTDRQVKNLLRGALRKLR
;
A
#
# COMPACT_ATOMS: atom_id res chain seq x y z
N MET A 1 40.67 -12.95 29.90
CA MET A 1 39.54 -12.10 29.49
C MET A 1 38.49 -12.17 30.56
N SER A 2 38.15 -11.03 31.15
CA SER A 2 37.15 -10.94 32.21
C SER A 2 35.73 -11.10 31.65
N ASP A 3 34.77 -11.50 32.49
CA ASP A 3 33.37 -11.63 32.05
C ASP A 3 32.78 -10.30 31.57
N PHE A 4 33.28 -9.18 32.11
CA PHE A 4 32.94 -7.84 31.68
C PHE A 4 33.37 -7.56 30.23
N GLU A 5 34.58 -7.98 29.84
CA GLU A 5 35.08 -7.83 28.47
C GLU A 5 34.26 -8.66 27.47
N ARG A 6 33.85 -9.86 27.85
CA ARG A 6 32.97 -10.70 27.01
C ARG A 6 31.59 -10.09 26.84
N PHE A 7 31.01 -9.55 27.92
CA PHE A 7 29.69 -8.93 27.89
C PHE A 7 29.70 -7.63 27.07
N SER A 8 30.71 -6.78 27.25
CA SER A 8 30.84 -5.54 26.49
C SER A 8 31.07 -5.81 25.00
N ALA A 9 31.90 -6.81 24.66
CA ALA A 9 32.10 -7.23 23.28
C ALA A 9 30.81 -7.77 22.63
N LYS A 10 30.00 -8.55 23.37
CA LYS A 10 28.72 -9.06 22.87
C LYS A 10 27.70 -7.94 22.64
N ASN A 11 27.60 -6.97 23.54
CA ASN A 11 26.71 -5.82 23.37
C ASN A 11 27.15 -4.93 22.21
N ALA A 12 28.45 -4.70 22.04
CA ALA A 12 28.98 -3.94 20.91
C ALA A 12 28.76 -4.66 19.57
N ALA A 13 28.83 -5.99 19.54
CA ALA A 13 28.52 -6.77 18.35
C ALA A 13 27.02 -6.70 17.99
N MET A 14 26.15 -6.80 19.00
CA MET A 14 24.69 -6.67 18.84
C MET A 14 24.27 -5.29 18.30
N SER A 15 24.83 -4.20 18.84
CA SER A 15 24.49 -2.85 18.39
C SER A 15 24.88 -2.64 16.93
N ARG A 16 26.08 -3.07 16.54
CA ARG A 16 26.56 -3.03 15.15
C ARG A 16 25.68 -3.85 14.22
N ALA A 17 25.27 -5.06 14.62
CA ALA A 17 24.38 -5.90 13.82
C ALA A 17 23.00 -5.26 13.61
N TRP A 18 22.49 -4.54 14.62
CA TRP A 18 21.22 -3.83 14.49
C TRP A 18 21.33 -2.63 13.54
N GLU A 19 22.41 -1.86 13.63
CA GLU A 19 22.68 -0.74 12.72
C GLU A 19 22.76 -1.20 11.27
N MET A 20 23.51 -2.28 11.00
CA MET A 20 23.63 -2.88 9.66
C MET A 20 22.27 -3.32 9.10
N ASN A 21 21.47 -4.05 9.89
CA ASN A 21 20.11 -4.45 9.51
C ASN A 21 19.20 -3.25 9.21
N SER A 22 19.33 -2.16 9.96
CA SER A 22 18.51 -0.96 9.76
C SER A 22 18.85 -0.23 8.46
N VAL A 23 20.14 -0.22 8.08
CA VAL A 23 20.64 0.39 6.85
C VAL A 23 20.26 -0.46 5.64
N GLU A 24 20.38 -1.78 5.74
CA GLU A 24 19.95 -2.72 4.70
C GLU A 24 18.45 -2.61 4.44
N LYS A 25 17.61 -2.60 5.49
CA LYS A 25 16.16 -2.38 5.35
C LYS A 25 15.79 -1.02 4.73
N LYS A 26 16.63 0.01 4.91
CA LYS A 26 16.43 1.31 4.24
C LYS A 26 16.86 1.27 2.77
N LYS A 27 17.93 0.54 2.43
CA LYS A 27 18.40 0.35 1.04
C LYS A 27 17.47 -0.57 0.23
N GLU A 28 16.79 -1.50 0.88
CA GLU A 28 15.81 -2.40 0.23
C GLU A 28 14.46 -1.76 -0.07
N LYS A 29 14.16 -0.58 0.49
CA LYS A 29 13.07 0.28 -0.01
C LYS A 29 13.50 0.93 -1.34
N LYS A 30 13.90 0.11 -2.32
CA LYS A 30 13.99 0.57 -3.70
C LYS A 30 12.61 1.04 -4.13
N ASP A 31 12.60 2.21 -4.72
CA ASP A 31 11.42 2.91 -5.21
C ASP A 31 10.53 1.93 -5.97
N HIS A 32 9.31 1.77 -5.48
CA HIS A 32 8.31 0.93 -6.11
C HIS A 32 7.86 1.65 -7.39
N HIS A 33 8.68 1.60 -8.44
CA HIS A 33 8.36 2.19 -9.73
C HIS A 33 7.09 1.51 -10.23
N SER A 34 6.00 2.27 -10.25
CA SER A 34 4.79 1.86 -10.95
C SER A 34 5.18 1.71 -12.41
N SER A 35 5.05 0.50 -12.97
CA SER A 35 5.30 0.25 -14.39
C SER A 35 4.63 1.32 -15.24
N GLU A 36 5.36 1.91 -16.17
CA GLU A 36 4.80 2.83 -17.15
C GLU A 36 3.67 2.12 -17.93
N PRO A 37 2.56 2.81 -18.23
CA PRO A 37 1.45 2.22 -18.97
C PRO A 37 1.90 1.87 -20.40
N VAL A 38 1.71 0.61 -20.79
CA VAL A 38 2.00 0.12 -22.14
C VAL A 38 0.69 -0.03 -22.90
N SER A 39 0.68 0.20 -24.21
CA SER A 39 -0.48 -0.13 -25.06
C SER A 39 -0.65 -1.65 -25.13
N GLY A 40 -1.84 -2.15 -24.83
CA GLY A 40 -2.12 -3.59 -24.82
C GLY A 40 -3.60 -3.90 -24.65
N ILE A 41 -3.91 -5.19 -24.53
CA ILE A 41 -5.29 -5.67 -24.35
C ILE A 41 -5.59 -5.77 -22.85
N CYS A 42 -6.72 -5.24 -22.41
CA CYS A 42 -7.16 -5.36 -21.02
C CYS A 42 -7.76 -6.75 -20.75
N ASP A 43 -7.29 -7.44 -19.70
CA ASP A 43 -7.75 -8.80 -19.36
C ASP A 43 -9.23 -8.87 -18.95
N LYS A 44 -9.82 -7.76 -18.51
CA LYS A 44 -11.24 -7.69 -18.11
C LYS A 44 -12.16 -7.38 -19.28
N CYS A 45 -11.91 -6.30 -20.00
CA CYS A 45 -12.82 -5.83 -21.06
C CYS A 45 -12.41 -6.29 -22.46
N LYS A 46 -11.23 -6.91 -22.62
CA LYS A 46 -10.67 -7.43 -23.89
C LYS A 46 -10.54 -6.38 -25.00
N LYS A 47 -10.55 -5.10 -24.65
CA LYS A 47 -10.32 -3.98 -25.58
C LYS A 47 -8.86 -3.54 -25.53
N GLU A 48 -8.38 -3.03 -26.65
CA GLU A 48 -7.08 -2.37 -26.75
C GLU A 48 -7.12 -1.02 -26.04
N ALA A 49 -6.23 -0.82 -25.06
CA ALA A 49 -6.15 0.39 -24.27
C ALA A 49 -4.74 0.55 -23.68
N MET A 50 -4.50 1.68 -23.02
CA MET A 50 -3.33 1.83 -22.15
C MET A 50 -3.53 0.97 -20.90
N VAL A 51 -2.72 -0.07 -20.75
CA VAL A 51 -2.82 -1.03 -19.64
C VAL A 51 -1.67 -0.90 -18.67
N LYS A 52 -1.96 -1.08 -17.39
CA LYS A 52 -0.96 -1.20 -16.31
C LYS A 52 -1.00 -2.60 -15.73
N SER A 53 0.15 -3.11 -15.28
CA SER A 53 0.22 -4.40 -14.60
C SER A 53 -0.20 -4.27 -13.14
N TYR A 54 -1.20 -5.03 -12.73
CA TYR A 54 -1.68 -5.11 -11.36
C TYR A 54 -1.47 -6.51 -10.79
N ARG A 55 -1.02 -6.61 -9.54
CA ARG A 55 -0.84 -7.89 -8.85
C ARG A 55 -2.06 -8.20 -8.01
N PHE A 56 -2.69 -9.34 -8.28
CA PHE A 56 -3.79 -9.88 -7.51
C PHE A 56 -3.31 -11.08 -6.70
N ARG A 57 -3.68 -11.13 -5.43
CA ARG A 57 -3.53 -12.34 -4.62
C ARG A 57 -4.66 -13.28 -5.00
N GLN A 58 -4.31 -14.48 -5.41
CA GLN A 58 -5.25 -15.55 -5.72
C GLN A 58 -5.07 -16.65 -4.68
N THR A 59 -6.19 -17.08 -4.11
CA THR A 59 -6.23 -18.17 -3.16
C THR A 59 -7.22 -19.19 -3.69
N ASP A 60 -6.69 -20.28 -4.25
CA ASP A 60 -7.53 -21.35 -4.78
C ASP A 60 -7.53 -22.48 -3.75
N ARG A 61 -8.72 -23.02 -3.48
CA ARG A 61 -8.91 -24.18 -2.61
C ARG A 61 -9.51 -25.29 -3.45
N THR A 62 -8.70 -26.30 -3.75
CA THR A 62 -9.14 -27.50 -4.48
C THR A 62 -8.70 -28.72 -3.69
N ASP A 63 -9.60 -29.68 -3.53
CA ASP A 63 -9.36 -31.01 -2.93
C ASP A 63 -8.49 -31.04 -1.67
N GLY A 64 -8.83 -30.20 -0.68
CA GLY A 64 -8.19 -30.20 0.63
C GLY A 64 -6.84 -29.47 0.71
N ALA A 65 -6.32 -28.94 -0.41
CA ALA A 65 -5.14 -28.10 -0.45
C ALA A 65 -5.50 -26.64 -0.72
N ALA A 66 -4.88 -25.71 0.01
CA ALA A 66 -4.96 -24.28 -0.25
C ALA A 66 -3.69 -23.83 -0.97
N SER A 67 -3.83 -23.34 -2.20
CA SER A 67 -2.73 -22.72 -2.94
C SER A 67 -2.84 -21.20 -2.82
N PHE A 68 -1.70 -20.56 -2.53
CA PHE A 68 -1.58 -19.11 -2.42
C PHE A 68 -0.65 -18.65 -3.55
N GLY A 69 -1.20 -17.87 -4.48
CA GLY A 69 -0.48 -17.37 -5.65
C GLY A 69 -0.64 -15.86 -5.82
N THR A 70 0.27 -15.26 -6.59
CA THR A 70 0.09 -13.90 -7.10
C THR A 70 0.01 -13.94 -8.61
N VAL A 71 -1.10 -13.46 -9.16
CA VAL A 71 -1.33 -13.35 -10.59
C VAL A 71 -1.20 -11.89 -11.01
N VAL A 72 -0.46 -11.65 -12.09
CA VAL A 72 -0.34 -10.34 -12.72
C VAL A 72 -1.41 -10.21 -13.79
N LYS A 73 -2.22 -9.15 -13.75
CA LYS A 73 -3.23 -8.83 -14.77
C LYS A 73 -2.97 -7.46 -15.37
N HIS A 74 -3.17 -7.32 -16.67
CA HIS A 74 -3.06 -6.06 -17.40
C HIS A 74 -4.44 -5.43 -17.53
N LEU A 75 -4.64 -4.29 -16.86
CA LEU A 75 -5.95 -3.64 -16.79
C LEU A 75 -5.88 -2.21 -17.31
N CYS A 76 -6.93 -1.80 -18.02
CA CYS A 76 -7.16 -0.42 -18.43
C CYS A 76 -7.53 0.45 -17.20
N PRO A 77 -7.40 1.79 -17.27
CA PRO A 77 -7.69 2.68 -16.14
C PRO A 77 -9.12 2.56 -15.60
N GLU A 78 -10.10 2.25 -16.44
CA GLU A 78 -11.49 2.05 -16.01
C GLU A 78 -11.69 0.72 -15.23
N CYS A 79 -10.94 -0.31 -15.61
CA CYS A 79 -11.03 -1.65 -15.04
C CYS A 79 -10.09 -1.86 -13.84
N ALA A 80 -9.18 -0.92 -13.62
CA ALA A 80 -8.20 -0.92 -12.56
C ALA A 80 -8.89 -0.96 -11.18
N PRO A 81 -8.33 -1.69 -10.20
CA PRO A 81 -8.83 -1.64 -8.83
C PRO A 81 -8.68 -0.22 -8.28
N LYS A 82 -9.77 0.32 -7.72
CA LYS A 82 -9.74 1.66 -7.08
C LYS A 82 -8.86 1.59 -5.85
N ASP A 83 -7.98 2.57 -5.68
CA ASP A 83 -7.20 2.68 -4.47
C ASP A 83 -8.12 2.95 -3.28
N LYS A 84 -8.05 2.10 -2.25
CA LYS A 84 -8.79 2.28 -0.99
C LYS A 84 -8.53 3.64 -0.32
N ARG A 85 -7.43 4.32 -0.67
CA ARG A 85 -7.14 5.69 -0.23
C ARG A 85 -8.15 6.70 -0.77
N ASN A 86 -8.66 6.47 -1.98
CA ASN A 86 -9.66 7.35 -2.61
C ASN A 86 -11.10 6.99 -2.17
N GLU A 87 -11.33 5.77 -1.68
CA GLU A 87 -12.64 5.37 -1.12
C GLU A 87 -12.89 5.96 0.27
N ASN A 88 -11.85 6.34 1.01
CA ASN A 88 -11.95 6.97 2.33
C ASN A 88 -12.14 8.49 2.26
N ALA A 89 -12.43 9.06 1.10
CA ALA A 89 -12.90 10.45 1.05
C ALA A 89 -14.20 10.51 1.88
N PRO A 90 -14.26 11.36 2.94
CA PRO A 90 -15.49 11.47 3.72
C PRO A 90 -16.63 11.80 2.76
N PRO A 91 -17.80 11.15 2.92
CA PRO A 91 -18.94 11.43 2.06
C PRO A 91 -19.22 12.93 2.08
N PRO A 92 -19.70 13.52 0.97
CA PRO A 92 -20.03 14.93 0.94
C PRO A 92 -20.98 15.25 2.10
N PRO A 93 -20.77 16.37 2.81
CA PRO A 93 -21.57 16.71 3.98
C PRO A 93 -23.04 16.83 3.59
N THR A 94 -23.91 16.27 4.41
CA THR A 94 -25.36 16.34 4.20
C THR A 94 -25.86 17.77 4.37
N ASP A 95 -26.94 18.15 3.67
CA ASP A 95 -27.56 19.47 3.76
C ASP A 95 -27.83 19.93 5.20
N ARG A 96 -28.17 18.99 6.09
CA ARG A 96 -28.40 19.25 7.51
C ARG A 96 -27.11 19.66 8.24
N GLN A 97 -25.99 19.01 7.93
CA GLN A 97 -24.68 19.37 8.48
C GLN A 97 -24.24 20.75 8.00
N VAL A 98 -24.45 21.06 6.71
CA VAL A 98 -24.15 22.37 6.13
C VAL A 98 -24.97 23.48 6.80
N LYS A 99 -26.29 23.27 6.97
CA LYS A 99 -27.19 24.25 7.63
C LYS A 99 -26.81 24.49 9.09
N ASN A 100 -26.41 23.45 9.83
CA ASN A 100 -25.98 23.59 11.22
C ASN A 100 -24.64 24.34 11.34
N LEU A 101 -23.71 24.11 10.42
CA LEU A 101 -22.45 24.85 10.32
C LEU A 101 -22.70 26.34 10.08
N LEU A 102 -23.56 26.69 9.12
CA LEU A 102 -23.92 28.07 8.82
C LEU A 102 -24.61 28.77 10.01
N ARG A 103 -25.52 28.07 10.69
CA ARG A 103 -26.17 28.60 11.91
C ARG A 103 -25.17 28.82 13.04
N GLY A 104 -24.21 27.92 13.22
CA GLY A 104 -23.14 28.05 14.22
C GLY A 104 -22.22 29.23 13.92
N ALA A 105 -21.84 29.43 12.65
CA ALA A 105 -21.02 30.55 12.22
C ALA A 105 -21.73 31.90 12.42
N LEU A 106 -23.02 31.99 12.05
CA LEU A 106 -23.83 33.21 12.24
C LEU A 106 -24.02 33.58 13.72
N ARG A 107 -24.00 32.61 14.64
CA ARG A 107 -24.05 32.87 16.09
C ARG A 107 -22.75 33.44 16.67
N LYS A 108 -21.60 33.21 16.03
CA LYS A 108 -20.31 33.76 16.47
C LYS A 108 -20.03 35.17 15.91
N LEU A 109 -20.84 35.61 14.95
CA LEU A 109 -20.75 36.92 14.31
C LEU A 109 -21.69 37.96 14.95
N ARG A 110 -22.47 37.57 15.95
CA ARG A 110 -23.26 38.45 16.83
C ARG A 110 -22.64 38.47 18.21
#